data_AF-A0A9W8LQP8-F1
#
_entry.id   AF-A0A9W8LQP8-F1
#
_cell.length_a   1.000
_cell.length_b   1.000
_cell.length_c   1.000
_cell.angle_alpha   90.00
_cell.angle_beta   90.00
_cell.angle_gamma   90.00
#
_symmetry.space_group_name_H-M   'P 1'
#
loop_
_entity.id
_entity.type
_entity.pdbx_description
1 polymer ?
#
loop_
_entity_poly.entity_id
_entity_poly.type
_entity_poly.pdbx_seq_one_letter_code
_entity_poly.pdbx_strand_id
1 'polypeptide(L)'
;QILPAAFEYRKFLAESAAALKTVDVVCEPEVEILQQLAPLVATLQKEYRVLVDVTAQIVADGETGEANAHAQAAYDQLVPVIARVRDAADALEATVADKFWPLPKYTELLLTI
;
A
#
# COMPACT_ATOMS: atom_id res chain seq x y z
N GLN A 1 3.34 -1.45 7.83
CA GLN A 1 2.78 -0.20 8.35
C GLN A 1 1.61 0.31 7.49
N ILE A 2 1.77 0.48 6.18
CA ILE A 2 0.69 0.99 5.29
C ILE A 2 -0.55 0.08 5.24
N LEU A 3 -0.38 -1.24 5.04
CA LEU A 3 -1.51 -2.17 4.97
C LEU A 3 -2.36 -2.19 6.26
N PRO A 4 -1.79 -2.31 7.47
CA PRO A 4 -2.54 -2.17 8.72
C PRO A 4 -3.33 -0.86 8.82
N ALA A 5 -2.70 0.28 8.50
CA ALA A 5 -3.36 1.59 8.51
C ALA A 5 -4.57 1.63 7.56
N ALA A 6 -4.42 1.09 6.34
CA ALA A 6 -5.52 1.01 5.40
C ALA A 6 -6.65 0.08 5.89
N PHE A 7 -6.34 -1.01 6.60
CA PHE A 7 -7.35 -1.86 7.22
C PHE A 7 -8.10 -1.16 8.36
N GLU A 8 -7.40 -0.40 9.19
CA GLU A 8 -8.02 0.37 10.28
C GLU A 8 -8.96 1.45 9.74
N TYR A 9 -8.55 2.18 8.70
CA TYR A 9 -9.41 3.18 8.07
C TYR A 9 -10.66 2.54 7.42
N ARG A 10 -10.49 1.42 6.71
CA ARG A 10 -11.63 0.67 6.14
C ARG A 10 -12.57 0.15 7.22
N LYS A 11 -12.05 -0.32 8.35
CA LYS A 11 -12.86 -0.73 9.50
C LYS A 11 -13.68 0.45 10.03
N PHE A 12 -13.05 1.61 10.22
CA PHE A 12 -13.72 2.82 10.69
C PHE A 12 -14.88 3.25 9.77
N LEU A 13 -14.65 3.27 8.45
CA LEU A 13 -15.70 3.60 7.48
C LEU A 13 -16.86 2.58 7.51
N ALA A 14 -16.54 1.29 7.64
CA ALA A 14 -17.56 0.25 7.70
C ALA A 14 -18.42 0.35 8.98
N GLU A 15 -17.80 0.66 10.12
CA GLU A 15 -18.50 0.90 11.38
C GLU A 15 -19.39 2.15 11.30
N SER A 16 -18.91 3.24 10.68
CA SER A 16 -19.70 4.45 10.43
C SER A 16 -20.92 4.17 9.55
N ALA A 17 -20.72 3.46 8.43
CA ALA A 17 -21.82 3.09 7.52
C ALA A 17 -22.87 2.21 8.21
N ALA A 18 -22.44 1.27 9.06
CA ALA A 18 -23.34 0.44 9.85
C ALA A 18 -24.14 1.29 10.86
N ALA A 19 -23.50 2.24 11.54
CA ALA A 19 -24.14 3.13 12.50
C ALA A 19 -25.15 4.10 11.85
N LEU A 20 -24.88 4.60 10.63
CA LEU A 20 -25.83 5.43 9.89
C LEU A 20 -27.06 4.61 9.45
N LYS A 21 -26.84 3.36 9.06
CA LYS A 21 -27.91 2.46 8.66
C LYS A 21 -28.86 2.10 9.82
N THR A 22 -28.39 2.05 11.06
CA THR A 22 -29.27 1.77 12.22
C THR A 22 -30.20 2.92 12.55
N VAL A 23 -29.83 4.16 12.19
CA VAL A 23 -30.66 5.36 12.33
C VAL A 23 -31.42 5.73 11.06
N ASP A 24 -31.44 4.83 10.06
CA ASP A 24 -32.10 4.96 8.76
C ASP A 24 -31.63 6.19 7.94
N VAL A 25 -30.33 6.51 8.06
CA VAL A 25 -29.66 7.57 7.28
C VAL A 25 -28.89 6.95 6.12
N VAL A 26 -28.86 7.68 5.00
CA VAL A 26 -28.12 7.30 3.78
C VAL A 26 -26.62 7.18 4.07
N CYS A 27 -26.01 6.05 3.69
CA CYS A 27 -24.59 5.73 3.91
C CYS A 27 -23.79 5.52 2.61
N GLU A 28 -24.31 6.05 1.50
CA GLU A 28 -23.69 5.95 0.17
C GLU A 28 -22.24 6.49 0.13
N PRO A 29 -21.90 7.64 0.77
CA PRO A 29 -20.54 8.18 0.71
C PRO A 29 -19.47 7.25 1.32
N GLU A 30 -19.74 6.65 2.49
CA GLU A 30 -18.81 5.74 3.15
C GLU A 30 -18.61 4.46 2.33
N VAL A 31 -19.69 3.94 1.75
CA VAL A 31 -19.65 2.75 0.90
C VAL A 31 -18.86 3.01 -0.38
N GLU A 32 -19.02 4.18 -1.00
CA GLU A 32 -18.27 4.56 -2.20
C GLU A 32 -16.76 4.60 -1.92
N ILE A 33 -16.33 5.23 -0.82
CA ILE A 33 -14.91 5.27 -0.44
C ILE A 33 -14.38 3.85 -0.17
N LEU A 34 -15.16 3.00 0.48
CA LEU A 34 -14.80 1.60 0.71
C LEU A 34 -14.62 0.81 -0.60
N GLN A 35 -15.46 1.06 -1.60
CA GLN A 35 -15.35 0.45 -2.92
C GLN A 35 -14.09 0.91 -3.67
N GLN A 36 -13.67 2.16 -3.48
CA GLN A 36 -12.43 2.69 -4.03
C GLN A 36 -11.19 2.10 -3.32
N LEU A 37 -11.23 1.96 -1.99
CA LEU A 37 -10.10 1.45 -1.19
C LEU A 37 -9.87 -0.05 -1.36
N ALA A 38 -10.93 -0.85 -1.57
CA ALA A 38 -10.83 -2.30 -1.68
C ALA A 38 -9.82 -2.79 -2.75
N PRO A 39 -9.89 -2.33 -4.02
CA PRO A 39 -8.93 -2.74 -5.05
C PRO A 39 -7.51 -2.23 -4.79
N LEU A 40 -7.34 -1.04 -4.20
CA LEU A 40 -6.03 -0.47 -3.89
C LEU A 40 -5.30 -1.32 -2.83
N VAL A 41 -5.99 -1.69 -1.76
CA VAL A 41 -5.43 -2.54 -0.70
C VAL A 41 -5.10 -3.94 -1.23
N ALA A 42 -5.95 -4.51 -2.07
CA ALA A 42 -5.69 -5.80 -2.72
C ALA A 42 -4.45 -5.73 -3.63
N THR A 43 -4.30 -4.64 -4.38
CA THR A 43 -3.17 -4.41 -5.27
C THR A 43 -1.87 -4.27 -4.47
N LEU A 44 -1.83 -3.42 -3.44
CA LEU A 44 -0.65 -3.28 -2.58
C LEU A 44 -0.26 -4.62 -1.94
N GLN A 45 -1.22 -5.39 -1.45
CA GLN A 45 -0.93 -6.70 -0.86
C GLN A 45 -0.36 -7.69 -1.89
N LYS A 46 -0.87 -7.67 -3.13
CA LYS A 46 -0.37 -8.51 -4.22
C LYS A 46 1.07 -8.12 -4.58
N GLU A 47 1.32 -6.84 -4.86
CA GLU A 47 2.64 -6.37 -5.27
C GLU A 47 3.68 -6.55 -4.15
N TYR A 48 3.28 -6.39 -2.88
CA TYR A 48 4.14 -6.70 -1.74
C TYR A 48 4.56 -8.17 -1.70
N ARG A 49 3.65 -9.11 -1.99
CA ARG A 49 4.00 -10.54 -2.09
C ARG A 49 5.01 -10.79 -3.21
N VAL A 50 4.77 -10.20 -4.38
CA VAL A 50 5.70 -10.30 -5.52
C VAL A 50 7.09 -9.76 -5.14
N LEU A 51 7.16 -8.64 -4.43
CA LEU A 51 8.43 -8.09 -3.93
C LEU A 51 9.16 -9.08 -3.02
N VAL A 52 8.45 -9.68 -2.07
CA VAL A 52 9.00 -10.68 -1.15
C VAL A 52 9.54 -11.89 -1.94
N ASP A 53 8.76 -12.40 -2.89
CA ASP A 53 9.13 -13.57 -3.69
C ASP A 53 10.37 -13.29 -4.56
N VAL A 54 10.39 -12.15 -5.27
CA VAL A 54 11.53 -11.72 -6.09
C VAL A 54 12.78 -11.52 -5.24
N THR A 55 12.63 -10.90 -4.06
CA THR A 55 13.77 -10.71 -3.15
C THR A 55 14.34 -12.05 -2.69
N ALA A 56 13.48 -13.01 -2.35
CA ALA A 56 13.91 -14.35 -1.94
C ALA A 56 14.63 -15.10 -3.07
N GLN A 57 14.12 -15.00 -4.30
CA GLN A 57 14.74 -15.61 -5.48
C GLN A 57 16.14 -15.04 -5.74
N ILE A 58 16.27 -13.71 -5.70
CA ILE A 58 17.57 -13.05 -5.87
C ILE A 58 18.56 -13.51 -4.80
N VAL A 59 18.17 -13.57 -3.53
CA VAL A 59 19.05 -14.04 -2.46
C VAL A 59 19.52 -15.48 -2.71
N ALA A 60 18.64 -16.36 -3.17
CA ALA A 60 18.98 -17.75 -3.50
C ALA A 60 19.96 -17.85 -4.69
N ASP A 61 19.80 -17.01 -5.71
CA ASP A 61 20.64 -17.03 -6.92
C ASP A 61 22.05 -16.45 -6.65
N GLY A 62 22.19 -15.59 -5.65
CA GLY A 62 23.45 -14.93 -5.28
C GLY A 62 24.54 -15.84 -4.71
N GLU A 63 24.22 -17.10 -4.38
CA GLU A 63 25.19 -18.06 -3.83
C GLU A 63 26.12 -18.69 -4.88
N THR A 64 25.88 -18.45 -6.18
CA THR A 64 26.50 -19.25 -7.26
C THR A 64 27.22 -18.47 -8.37
N GLY A 65 27.22 -17.13 -8.37
CA GLY A 65 27.69 -16.31 -9.50
C GLY A 65 28.70 -15.20 -9.17
N GLU A 66 29.23 -14.53 -10.22
CA GLU A 66 30.05 -13.32 -10.09
C GLU A 66 29.24 -12.17 -9.48
N ALA A 67 29.78 -11.53 -8.44
CA ALA A 67 29.09 -10.52 -7.65
C ALA A 67 28.52 -9.34 -8.48
N ASN A 68 29.22 -8.89 -9.52
CA ASN A 68 28.76 -7.79 -10.38
C ASN A 68 27.56 -8.19 -11.26
N ALA A 69 27.58 -9.39 -11.85
CA ALA A 69 26.47 -9.89 -12.65
C ALA A 69 25.23 -10.11 -11.77
N HIS A 70 25.43 -10.62 -10.55
CA HIS A 70 24.37 -10.78 -9.57
C HIS A 70 23.75 -9.43 -9.16
N ALA A 71 24.56 -8.42 -8.86
CA ALA A 71 24.07 -7.09 -8.49
C ALA A 71 23.24 -6.44 -9.61
N GLN A 72 23.68 -6.57 -10.87
CA GLN A 72 22.94 -6.03 -12.02
C GLN A 72 21.59 -6.76 -12.19
N ALA A 73 21.59 -8.09 -12.14
CA ALA A 73 20.35 -8.87 -12.24
C ALA A 73 19.38 -8.57 -11.09
N ALA A 74 19.90 -8.34 -9.88
CA ALA A 74 19.10 -7.93 -8.73
C ALA A 74 18.45 -6.56 -8.96
N TYR A 75 19.22 -5.58 -9.46
CA TYR A 75 18.70 -4.25 -9.81
C TYR A 75 17.58 -4.32 -10.84
N ASP A 76 17.81 -5.02 -11.95
CA ASP A 76 16.87 -5.12 -13.07
C ASP A 76 15.55 -5.78 -12.66
N GLN A 77 15.59 -6.68 -11.66
CA GLN A 77 14.41 -7.37 -11.13
C GLN A 77 13.71 -6.62 -10.00
N LEU A 78 14.45 -6.02 -9.06
CA LEU A 78 13.87 -5.37 -7.88
C LEU A 78 13.27 -4.00 -8.17
N VAL A 79 13.97 -3.15 -8.94
CA VAL A 79 13.56 -1.76 -9.14
C VAL A 79 12.15 -1.65 -9.74
N PRO A 80 11.77 -2.41 -10.77
CA PRO A 80 10.41 -2.37 -11.30
C PRO A 80 9.35 -2.82 -10.27
N VAL A 81 9.67 -3.81 -9.43
CA VAL A 81 8.75 -4.33 -8.43
C VAL A 81 8.55 -3.32 -7.30
N ILE A 82 9.63 -2.69 -6.83
CA ILE A 82 9.58 -1.63 -5.83
C ILE A 82 8.76 -0.44 -6.35
N ALA A 83 8.92 -0.08 -7.63
CA ALA A 83 8.13 0.99 -8.25
C ALA A 83 6.62 0.68 -8.20
N ARG A 84 6.21 -0.54 -8.54
CA ARG A 84 4.78 -0.93 -8.45
C ARG A 84 4.22 -0.90 -7.03
N VAL A 85 5.02 -1.34 -6.04
CA VAL A 85 4.63 -1.24 -4.62
C VAL A 85 4.47 0.22 -4.21
N ARG A 86 5.37 1.09 -4.66
CA ARG A 86 5.30 2.53 -4.43
C ARG A 86 4.04 3.14 -5.03
N ASP A 87 3.75 2.89 -6.31
CA ASP A 87 2.56 3.42 -6.97
C ASP A 87 1.26 3.03 -6.24
N ALA A 88 1.19 1.78 -5.76
CA ALA A 88 0.06 1.31 -4.98
C ALA A 88 -0.03 1.96 -3.57
N ALA A 89 1.11 2.26 -2.96
CA ALA A 89 1.18 2.96 -1.68
C ALA A 89 0.79 4.44 -1.82
N ASP A 90 1.28 5.12 -2.85
CA ASP A 90 1.01 6.53 -3.15
C ASP A 90 -0.50 6.73 -3.46
N ALA A 91 -1.12 5.78 -4.17
CA ALA A 91 -2.57 5.80 -4.39
C ALA A 91 -3.38 5.66 -3.08
N LEU A 92 -2.88 4.88 -2.12
CA LEU A 92 -3.49 4.78 -0.79
C LEU A 92 -3.27 6.04 0.04
N GLU A 93 -2.12 6.72 -0.07
CA GLU A 93 -1.83 7.98 0.63
C GLU A 93 -2.88 9.06 0.32
N ALA A 94 -3.29 9.14 -0.94
CA ALA A 94 -4.28 10.12 -1.39
C ALA A 94 -5.71 9.83 -0.87
N THR A 95 -6.02 8.58 -0.55
CA THR A 95 -7.39 8.14 -0.22
C THR A 95 -7.58 7.91 1.28
N VAL A 96 -6.54 7.45 1.98
CA VAL A 96 -6.60 7.19 3.42
C VAL A 96 -6.56 8.51 4.19
N ALA A 97 -7.47 8.66 5.15
CA ALA A 97 -7.50 9.85 5.99
C ALA A 97 -6.20 10.01 6.80
N ASP A 98 -5.73 11.25 6.89
CA ASP A 98 -4.45 11.64 7.48
C ASP A 98 -4.20 11.05 8.87
N LYS A 99 -5.23 11.08 9.73
CA LYS A 99 -5.23 10.51 11.08
C LYS A 99 -4.78 9.05 11.14
N PHE A 100 -5.05 8.27 10.10
CA PHE A 100 -4.71 6.84 10.04
C PHE A 100 -3.41 6.61 9.27
N TRP A 101 -2.89 7.59 8.53
CA TRP A 101 -1.71 7.42 7.71
C TRP A 101 -0.45 7.39 8.58
N PRO A 102 0.39 6.33 8.49
CA PRO A 102 1.47 6.11 9.46
C PRO A 102 2.77 6.86 9.12
N LEU A 103 2.83 7.50 7.96
CA LEU A 103 4.01 8.20 7.47
C LEU A 103 3.68 9.69 7.33
N PRO A 104 4.64 10.60 7.57
CA PRO A 104 4.45 12.00 7.22
C PRO A 104 4.23 12.11 5.70
N LYS A 105 3.25 12.89 5.30
CA LYS A 105 2.95 13.12 3.88
C LYS A 105 4.05 13.94 3.24
N TYR A 106 4.15 13.83 1.91
CA TYR A 106 5.17 14.53 1.15
C TYR A 106 5.14 16.06 1.35
N THR A 107 3.94 16.63 1.51
CA THR A 107 3.75 18.05 1.84
C THR A 107 4.32 18.40 3.21
N GLU A 108 4.17 17.54 4.21
CA GLU A 108 4.69 17.78 5.55
C GLU A 108 6.22 17.68 5.57
N LEU A 109 6.77 16.75 4.79
CA LEU A 109 8.23 16.58 4.66
C LEU A 109 8.91 17.76 3.96
N LEU A 110 8.24 18.39 2.99
CA LEU A 110 8.87 19.41 2.14
C LEU A 110 8.48 20.85 2.44
N LEU A 111 7.31 21.09 3.07
CA LEU A 111 6.75 22.44 3.22
C LEU A 111 6.61 22.88 4.68
N THR A 112 6.86 22.00 5.64
CA THR A 112 6.87 22.39 7.06
C THR A 112 8.25 23.00 7.39
N ILE A 113 8.37 24.32 7.18
CA ILE A 113 9.43 25.19 7.69
C ILE A 113 8.86 26.00 8.85
#